data_AF-A0A2B4RUP3-F1
#
_entry.id   AF-A0A2B4RUP3-F1
#
_cell.length_a   1.000
_cell.length_b   1.000
_cell.length_c   1.000
_cell.angle_alpha   90.00
_cell.angle_beta   90.00
_cell.angle_gamma   90.00
#
_symmetry.space_group_name_H-M   'P 1'
#
loop_
_entity.id
_entity.type
_entity.pdbx_description
1 polymer ?
#
loop_
_entity_poly.entity_id
_entity_poly.type
_entity_poly.pdbx_seq_one_letter_code
_entity_poly.pdbx_strand_id
1 'polypeptide(L)'
;MEMKVPNGLTLNDEWTPRNLMLQAFPEAVLPDHLQEDELPLSPVYKFVSRAMKLDRLLEVWIPHGANIVLTGENWSVMLKEYENDSWLTVGKTSKSSKTQESENFVCKSNHVRFKTDHLSTFKLIGKIDTSKSTFVFKRMKVVAFCSETRVGEDLVVRVYCFDDCEWSFERMMRTEQKTGGRLMSPIESVSFSVTSGKDVDISVKNLAGWQMKKASPLKFSYESLRNSFNVIPRCDLVFQNCRKTLSTSIFVEMVLNHEPSGETTIYASASLKKRILGDPLVRALDPEKVEE
;
A
#
# COMPACT_ATOMS: atom_id res chain seq x y z
N MET A 1 -21.13 16.40 13.49
CA MET A 1 -21.20 15.88 12.10
C MET A 1 -19.79 15.49 11.69
N GLU A 2 -19.47 14.20 11.60
CA GLU A 2 -18.18 13.72 11.06
C GLU A 2 -18.20 13.92 9.54
N MET A 3 -17.28 14.73 9.00
CA MET A 3 -17.07 14.75 7.56
C MET A 3 -15.89 13.83 7.24
N LYS A 4 -16.21 12.62 6.75
CA LYS A 4 -15.23 11.76 6.11
C LYS A 4 -14.84 12.43 4.79
N VAL A 5 -13.61 12.93 4.72
CA VAL A 5 -13.04 13.42 3.47
C VAL A 5 -12.61 12.18 2.68
N PRO A 6 -12.89 12.08 1.36
CA PRO A 6 -12.33 11.01 0.54
C PRO A 6 -10.81 10.96 0.76
N ASN A 7 -10.21 9.76 0.92
CA ASN A 7 -8.84 9.46 1.42
C ASN A 7 -8.71 9.05 2.92
N GLY A 8 -9.79 8.70 3.62
CA GLY A 8 -9.72 8.08 4.97
C GLY A 8 -9.44 9.02 6.15
N LEU A 9 -9.76 10.30 5.99
CA LEU A 9 -9.61 11.33 7.01
C LEU A 9 -10.98 11.70 7.59
N THR A 10 -11.03 11.92 8.90
CA THR A 10 -12.21 12.45 9.57
C THR A 10 -11.89 13.85 10.12
N LEU A 11 -12.69 14.84 9.72
CA LEU A 11 -12.73 16.15 10.37
C LEU A 11 -13.96 16.21 11.29
N ASN A 12 -13.75 16.55 12.56
CA ASN A 12 -14.80 16.68 13.56
C ASN A 12 -14.95 18.15 13.98
N ASP A 13 -15.73 18.92 13.22
CA ASP A 13 -16.36 20.15 13.71
C ASP A 13 -17.63 20.47 12.88
N GLU A 14 -18.64 21.05 13.52
CA GLU A 14 -19.92 21.47 12.88
C GLU A 14 -19.73 22.63 11.89
N TRP A 15 -18.54 23.23 11.88
CA TRP A 15 -18.19 24.38 11.06
C TRP A 15 -16.95 24.11 10.22
N THR A 16 -17.07 23.24 9.22
CA THR A 16 -16.06 23.14 8.17
C THR A 16 -16.21 24.33 7.22
N PRO A 17 -15.16 25.16 6.99
CA PRO A 17 -15.21 26.18 5.96
C PRO A 17 -15.53 25.49 4.64
N ARG A 18 -16.55 25.95 3.90
CA ARG A 18 -17.05 25.30 2.66
C ARG A 18 -15.99 25.12 1.55
N ASN A 19 -14.78 25.66 1.75
CA ASN A 19 -13.66 25.64 0.83
C ASN A 19 -12.38 25.04 1.43
N LEU A 20 -12.45 24.35 2.58
CA LEU A 20 -11.30 23.66 3.16
C LEU A 20 -11.21 22.24 2.58
N MET A 21 -10.10 21.95 1.89
CA MET A 21 -9.77 20.62 1.39
C MET A 21 -8.48 20.13 2.01
N LEU A 22 -8.34 18.81 2.17
CA LEU A 22 -7.11 18.17 2.58
C LEU A 22 -6.66 17.24 1.46
N GLN A 23 -5.50 17.54 0.87
CA GLN A 23 -4.94 16.79 -0.24
C GLN A 23 -3.79 15.91 0.24
N ALA A 24 -3.81 14.63 -0.15
CA ALA A 24 -2.76 13.68 0.18
C ALA A 24 -1.93 13.33 -1.07
N PHE A 25 -0.59 13.40 -0.96
CA PHE A 25 0.33 13.10 -2.05
C PHE A 25 1.61 12.39 -1.54
N PRO A 26 2.35 11.71 -2.43
CA PRO A 26 3.65 11.11 -2.07
C PRO A 26 4.65 12.19 -1.65
N GLU A 27 5.59 11.85 -0.78
CA GLU A 27 6.59 12.76 -0.22
C GLU A 27 7.54 13.37 -1.26
N ALA A 28 7.71 12.71 -2.41
CA ALA A 28 8.58 13.13 -3.51
C ALA A 28 8.31 14.54 -4.09
N VAL A 29 7.26 15.22 -3.61
CA VAL A 29 6.89 16.58 -4.03
C VAL A 29 7.59 17.67 -3.19
N LEU A 30 8.11 17.35 -2.00
CA LEU A 30 8.83 18.29 -1.13
C LEU A 30 10.17 17.71 -0.69
N PRO A 31 11.25 18.50 -0.62
CA PRO A 31 12.53 18.04 -0.10
C PRO A 31 12.35 17.50 1.33
N ASP A 32 12.76 16.27 1.57
CA ASP A 32 12.96 15.78 2.93
C ASP A 32 14.22 14.93 3.03
N HIS A 33 14.99 15.18 4.08
CA HIS A 33 16.18 14.43 4.42
C HIS A 33 15.85 13.58 5.66
N LEU A 34 15.10 12.50 5.44
CA LEU A 34 14.92 11.48 6.47
C LEU A 34 16.27 10.92 6.89
N GLN A 35 16.47 10.79 8.20
CA GLN A 35 17.63 10.12 8.76
C GLN A 35 17.55 8.61 8.50
N GLU A 36 18.66 7.88 8.65
CA GLU A 36 18.69 6.42 8.40
C GLU A 36 17.71 5.63 9.28
N ASP A 37 17.47 6.13 10.50
CA ASP A 37 16.54 5.58 11.49
C ASP A 37 15.12 6.12 11.37
N GLU A 38 14.84 6.96 10.36
CA GLU A 38 13.52 7.51 10.07
C GLU A 38 12.91 6.87 8.82
N LEU A 39 11.58 6.72 8.81
CA LEU A 39 10.83 6.27 7.62
C LEU A 39 9.43 6.87 7.55
N PRO A 40 8.84 6.98 6.34
CA PRO A 40 7.50 7.53 6.18
C PRO A 40 6.45 6.58 6.77
N LEU A 41 5.53 7.15 7.54
CA LEU A 41 4.40 6.46 8.16
C LEU A 41 3.04 6.88 7.59
N SER A 42 3.00 7.93 6.79
CA SER A 42 1.82 8.40 6.07
C SER A 42 2.24 9.07 4.75
N PRO A 43 1.31 9.35 3.81
CA PRO A 43 1.59 10.34 2.76
C PRO A 43 1.74 11.75 3.37
N VAL A 44 2.10 12.71 2.54
CA VAL A 44 2.06 14.14 2.89
C VAL A 44 0.64 14.66 2.71
N TYR A 45 0.13 15.35 3.72
CA TYR A 45 -1.18 15.98 3.72
C TYR A 45 -1.04 17.49 3.69
N LYS A 46 -1.65 18.16 2.72
CA LYS A 46 -1.66 19.62 2.60
C LYS A 46 -3.08 20.14 2.72
N PHE A 47 -3.28 21.07 3.65
CA PHE A 47 -4.48 21.87 3.66
C PHE A 47 -4.50 22.82 2.46
N VAL A 48 -5.59 22.81 1.72
CA VAL A 48 -5.85 23.69 0.59
C VAL A 48 -7.12 24.45 0.92
N SER A 49 -7.02 25.77 1.07
CA SER A 49 -8.15 26.62 1.39
C SER A 49 -8.03 27.97 0.69
N ARG A 50 -9.19 28.60 0.48
CA ARG A 50 -9.27 30.02 0.11
C ARG A 50 -9.21 30.93 1.34
N ALA A 51 -9.48 30.40 2.53
CA ALA A 51 -9.38 31.13 3.80
C ALA A 51 -7.93 31.13 4.29
N MET A 52 -7.46 32.28 4.76
CA MET A 52 -6.07 32.46 5.23
C MET A 52 -5.84 32.10 6.71
N LYS A 53 -6.90 32.03 7.52
CA LYS A 53 -6.82 31.70 8.95
C LYS A 53 -8.02 30.86 9.38
N LEU A 54 -7.82 30.01 10.39
CA LEU A 54 -8.90 29.34 11.09
C LEU A 54 -9.27 30.18 12.32
N ASP A 55 -10.57 30.33 12.55
CA ASP A 55 -11.09 31.07 13.72
C ASP A 55 -11.16 30.19 14.98
N ARG A 56 -10.84 28.89 14.85
CA ARG A 56 -10.91 27.85 15.88
C ARG A 56 -9.86 26.76 15.63
N LEU A 57 -9.55 26.00 16.68
CA LEU A 57 -8.73 24.79 16.58
C LEU A 57 -9.47 23.70 15.81
N LEU A 58 -8.81 23.17 14.78
CA LEU A 58 -9.24 22.00 14.02
C LEU A 58 -8.60 20.75 14.60
N GLU A 59 -9.40 19.72 14.89
CA GLU A 59 -8.88 18.39 15.18
C GLU A 59 -8.70 17.59 13.87
N VAL A 60 -7.48 17.09 13.66
CA VAL A 60 -7.05 16.42 12.43
C VAL A 60 -6.62 14.99 12.75
N TRP A 61 -7.15 14.04 11.99
CA TRP A 61 -6.88 12.61 12.18
C TRP A 61 -6.10 12.09 10.98
N ILE A 62 -4.82 11.77 11.14
CA ILE A 62 -3.98 11.25 10.04
C ILE A 62 -3.75 9.75 10.22
N PRO A 63 -4.17 8.88 9.28
CA PRO A 63 -3.90 7.46 9.33
C PRO A 63 -2.40 7.18 9.10
N HIS A 64 -1.88 6.13 9.76
CA HIS A 64 -0.49 5.71 9.60
C HIS A 64 -0.29 4.20 9.49
N GLY A 65 0.81 3.79 8.87
CA GLY A 65 1.18 2.39 8.68
C GLY A 65 1.84 1.70 9.89
N ALA A 66 2.14 2.39 11.00
CA ALA A 66 2.85 1.74 12.12
C ALA A 66 2.03 0.61 12.78
N ASN A 67 2.67 -0.52 13.12
CA ASN A 67 2.12 -1.55 14.00
C ASN A 67 2.58 -1.33 15.44
N ILE A 68 1.93 -0.39 16.13
CA ILE A 68 2.30 0.02 17.50
C ILE A 68 2.19 -1.16 18.47
N VAL A 69 1.22 -2.06 18.26
CA VAL A 69 0.96 -3.20 19.14
C VAL A 69 2.13 -4.19 19.12
N LEU A 70 2.65 -4.54 17.95
CA LEU A 70 3.79 -5.46 17.84
C LEU A 70 5.13 -4.78 18.15
N THR A 71 5.22 -3.47 17.94
CA THR A 71 6.49 -2.75 18.03
C THR A 71 6.79 -2.19 19.43
N GLY A 72 5.75 -1.80 20.17
CA GLY A 72 5.90 -1.16 21.48
C GLY A 72 6.72 0.13 21.42
N GLU A 73 7.56 0.34 22.44
CA GLU A 73 8.35 1.57 22.63
C GLU A 73 9.57 1.70 21.68
N ASN A 74 9.75 0.77 20.74
CA ASN A 74 10.89 0.78 19.82
C ASN A 74 10.66 1.69 18.62
N TRP A 75 9.46 2.25 18.50
CA TRP A 75 9.09 3.14 17.41
C TRP A 75 8.41 4.39 17.94
N SER A 76 9.05 5.54 17.70
CA SER A 76 8.44 6.83 17.97
C SER A 76 7.71 7.31 16.72
N VAL A 77 6.42 7.63 16.84
CA VAL A 77 5.65 8.30 15.78
C VAL A 77 5.81 9.80 15.98
N MET A 78 6.20 10.52 14.92
CA MET A 78 6.44 11.96 14.94
C MET A 78 5.61 12.64 13.86
N LEU A 79 4.92 13.72 14.24
CA LEU A 79 4.26 14.64 13.35
C LEU A 79 5.26 15.71 12.93
N LYS A 80 5.51 15.79 11.62
CA LYS A 80 6.27 16.87 11.01
C LYS A 80 5.32 17.84 10.31
N GLU A 81 5.62 19.12 10.43
CA GLU A 81 4.98 20.21 9.73
C GLU A 81 6.00 20.87 8.79
N TYR A 82 5.57 21.27 7.59
CA TYR A 82 6.41 21.96 6.63
C TYR A 82 6.23 23.48 6.76
N GLU A 83 7.26 24.15 7.26
CA GLU A 83 7.28 25.60 7.47
C GLU A 83 8.64 26.18 7.03
N ASN A 84 8.62 27.33 6.36
CA ASN A 84 9.82 28.06 5.91
C ASN A 84 10.83 27.15 5.16
N ASP A 85 10.33 26.40 4.18
CA ASP A 85 11.09 25.45 3.36
C ASP A 85 11.77 24.29 4.14
N SER A 86 11.31 24.02 5.37
CA SER A 86 11.88 23.01 6.25
C SER A 86 10.81 22.17 6.96
N TRP A 87 11.16 20.94 7.34
CA TRP A 87 10.27 20.10 8.15
C TRP A 87 10.59 20.21 9.65
N LEU A 88 9.63 20.68 10.43
CA LEU A 88 9.73 20.86 11.88
C LEU A 88 8.95 19.76 12.61
N THR A 89 9.51 19.22 13.69
CA THR A 89 8.79 18.27 14.54
C THR A 89 7.84 19.03 15.48
N VAL A 90 6.53 18.85 15.28
CA VAL A 90 5.49 19.53 16.05
C VAL A 90 4.72 18.59 16.99
N GLY A 91 4.91 17.28 16.85
CA GLY A 91 4.34 16.29 17.76
C GLY A 91 5.15 14.99 17.76
N LYS A 92 5.20 14.30 18.91
CA LYS A 92 5.94 13.04 19.06
C LYS A 92 5.38 12.18 20.18
N THR A 93 5.38 10.87 20.00
CA THR A 93 5.09 9.91 21.07
C THR A 93 6.20 9.90 22.12
N SER A 94 5.82 10.06 23.40
CA SER A 94 6.75 9.91 24.52
C SER A 94 7.24 8.46 24.66
N LYS A 95 8.52 8.28 25.01
CA LYS A 95 9.11 6.96 25.30
C LYS A 95 8.65 6.38 26.65
N SER A 96 7.96 7.15 27.49
CA SER A 96 7.51 6.69 28.80
C SER A 96 5.98 6.62 28.84
N SER A 97 5.46 5.47 29.24
CA SER A 97 4.05 5.21 29.56
C SER A 97 3.49 6.07 30.72
N LYS A 98 4.24 7.09 31.19
CA LYS A 98 3.86 7.98 32.28
C LYS A 98 4.06 9.47 32.02
N THR A 99 4.46 9.89 30.82
CA THR A 99 4.52 11.33 30.47
C THR A 99 3.63 11.63 29.28
N GLN A 100 2.50 12.25 29.63
CA GLN A 100 1.49 12.92 28.81
C GLN A 100 1.75 12.88 27.30
N GLU A 101 0.94 12.09 26.58
CA GLU A 101 0.40 12.59 25.32
C GLU A 101 -0.04 14.03 25.60
N SER A 102 0.56 15.01 24.92
CA SER A 102 0.05 16.38 25.04
C SER A 102 -1.42 16.35 24.64
N GLU A 103 -2.30 17.13 25.28
CA GLU A 103 -3.74 17.18 24.92
C GLU A 103 -3.98 17.45 23.42
N ASN A 104 -2.96 17.95 22.72
CA ASN A 104 -2.97 18.31 21.31
C ASN A 104 -2.35 17.26 20.36
N PHE A 105 -1.80 16.14 20.84
CA PHE A 105 -1.25 15.07 20.00
C PHE A 105 -1.39 13.70 20.68
N VAL A 106 -2.13 12.81 20.03
CA VAL A 106 -2.47 11.48 20.53
C VAL A 106 -2.21 10.46 19.44
N CYS A 107 -1.44 9.41 19.74
CA CYS A 107 -1.12 8.36 18.77
C CYS A 107 -1.91 7.09 19.11
N LYS A 108 -2.81 6.70 18.20
CA LYS A 108 -3.60 5.47 18.31
C LYS A 108 -3.05 4.40 17.37
N SER A 109 -3.58 3.18 17.45
CA SER A 109 -3.06 2.02 16.72
C SER A 109 -3.01 2.20 15.20
N ASN A 110 -3.92 2.98 14.61
CA ASN A 110 -4.01 3.18 13.16
C ASN A 110 -3.99 4.64 12.68
N HIS A 111 -3.96 5.61 13.59
CA HIS A 111 -3.98 7.02 13.26
C HIS A 111 -3.40 7.87 14.40
N VAL A 112 -2.95 9.07 14.07
CA VAL A 112 -2.67 10.14 15.01
C VAL A 112 -3.84 11.13 15.00
N ARG A 113 -4.17 11.67 16.17
CA ARG A 113 -5.05 12.85 16.31
C ARG A 113 -4.22 14.01 16.81
N PHE A 114 -4.41 15.18 16.22
CA PHE A 114 -3.81 16.41 16.73
C PHE A 114 -4.69 17.62 16.50
N LYS A 115 -4.45 18.71 17.24
CA LYS A 115 -5.16 19.98 17.08
C LYS A 115 -4.24 21.03 16.44
N THR A 116 -4.76 21.80 15.50
CA THR A 116 -4.05 22.92 14.86
C THR A 116 -5.00 24.10 14.61
N ASP A 117 -4.49 25.33 14.71
CA ASP A 117 -5.20 26.58 14.41
C ASP A 117 -4.80 27.19 13.06
N HIS A 118 -3.98 26.49 12.27
CA HIS A 118 -3.49 26.98 10.99
C HIS A 118 -3.50 25.89 9.91
N LEU A 119 -3.48 26.34 8.67
CA LEU A 119 -3.54 25.47 7.50
C LEU A 119 -2.13 25.26 6.97
N SER A 120 -1.58 24.08 7.24
CA SER A 120 -0.21 23.73 6.88
C SER A 120 -0.12 22.45 6.04
N THR A 121 1.11 21.99 5.86
CA THR A 121 1.42 20.69 5.27
C THR A 121 2.03 19.78 6.34
N PHE A 122 1.45 18.61 6.53
CA PHE A 122 1.79 17.68 7.60
C PHE A 122 2.16 16.31 7.06
N LYS A 123 2.98 15.57 7.80
CA LYS A 123 3.20 14.14 7.58
C LYS A 123 3.56 13.44 8.88
N LEU A 124 3.37 12.13 8.90
CA LEU A 124 3.84 11.26 9.96
C LEU A 124 5.08 10.53 9.51
N ILE A 125 6.10 10.55 10.36
CA ILE A 125 7.28 9.72 10.21
C ILE A 125 7.48 8.86 11.46
N GLY A 126 8.14 7.74 11.27
CA GLY A 126 8.49 6.83 12.34
C GLY A 126 9.98 6.85 12.57
N LYS A 127 10.41 7.06 13.82
CA LYS A 127 11.81 6.99 14.24
C LYS A 127 12.08 5.74 15.06
N ILE A 128 12.97 4.89 14.56
CA ILE A 128 13.34 3.62 15.17
C ILE A 128 14.33 3.87 16.31
N ASP A 129 14.14 3.22 17.46
CA ASP A 129 15.13 3.20 18.53
C ASP A 129 16.21 2.16 18.25
N THR A 130 17.30 2.58 17.59
CA THR A 130 18.41 1.71 17.19
C THR A 130 19.21 1.13 18.36
N SER A 131 19.00 1.64 19.59
CA SER A 131 19.64 1.09 20.79
C SER A 131 19.04 -0.25 21.25
N LYS A 132 17.88 -0.64 20.71
CA LYS A 132 17.14 -1.84 21.10
C LYS A 132 17.20 -2.90 20.00
N SER A 133 17.36 -4.17 20.41
CA SER A 133 17.54 -5.33 19.52
C SER A 133 16.22 -5.93 18.97
N THR A 134 15.10 -5.24 19.17
CA THR A 134 13.75 -5.75 18.88
C THR A 134 13.23 -5.28 17.53
N PHE A 135 12.39 -6.11 16.90
CA PHE A 135 11.83 -5.79 15.59
C PHE A 135 10.77 -4.68 15.65
N VAL A 136 10.75 -3.87 14.60
CA VAL A 136 9.79 -2.77 14.39
C VAL A 136 8.95 -3.11 13.17
N PHE A 137 7.62 -3.03 13.28
CA PHE A 137 6.73 -3.60 12.26
C PHE A 137 5.78 -2.60 11.65
N LYS A 138 5.74 -2.51 10.32
CA LYS A 138 4.69 -1.81 9.57
C LYS A 138 3.49 -2.73 9.31
N ARG A 139 2.28 -2.18 9.39
CA ARG A 139 1.02 -2.80 8.95
C ARG A 139 0.90 -2.60 7.44
N MET A 140 0.93 -3.70 6.71
CA MET A 140 0.83 -3.72 5.26
C MET A 140 -0.29 -4.66 4.83
N LYS A 141 -0.68 -4.53 3.57
CA LYS A 141 -1.68 -5.35 2.90
C LYS A 141 -1.10 -5.84 1.58
N VAL A 142 -1.49 -7.04 1.18
CA VAL A 142 -1.09 -7.65 -0.07
C VAL A 142 -2.30 -8.09 -0.88
N VAL A 143 -2.24 -7.91 -2.20
CA VAL A 143 -3.35 -8.22 -3.11
C VAL A 143 -2.83 -8.53 -4.52
N ALA A 144 -3.51 -9.41 -5.25
CA ALA A 144 -3.22 -9.74 -6.63
C ALA A 144 -4.30 -9.24 -7.58
N PHE A 145 -3.86 -8.63 -8.68
CA PHE A 145 -4.67 -8.28 -9.84
C PHE A 145 -4.19 -9.04 -11.06
N CYS A 146 -5.04 -9.16 -12.07
CA CYS A 146 -4.65 -9.68 -13.38
C CYS A 146 -4.99 -8.70 -14.49
N SER A 147 -4.25 -8.78 -15.59
CA SER A 147 -4.64 -8.17 -16.86
C SER A 147 -5.91 -8.82 -17.41
N GLU A 148 -6.63 -8.08 -18.24
CA GLU A 148 -7.65 -8.69 -19.07
C GLU A 148 -6.98 -9.53 -20.16
N THR A 149 -7.12 -10.86 -20.07
CA THR A 149 -6.41 -11.82 -20.91
C THR A 149 -7.40 -12.79 -21.55
N ARG A 150 -7.19 -13.09 -22.84
CA ARG A 150 -7.98 -14.09 -23.56
C ARG A 150 -7.39 -15.47 -23.36
N VAL A 151 -8.24 -16.47 -23.57
CA VAL A 151 -7.81 -17.86 -23.60
C VAL A 151 -6.67 -18.05 -24.62
N GLY A 152 -5.58 -18.68 -24.19
CA GLY A 152 -4.38 -18.95 -25.01
C GLY A 152 -3.32 -17.84 -25.04
N GLU A 153 -3.55 -16.71 -24.36
CA GLU A 153 -2.55 -15.65 -24.17
C GLU A 153 -1.82 -15.81 -22.83
N ASP A 154 -0.64 -15.18 -22.72
CA ASP A 154 0.07 -15.06 -21.44
C ASP A 154 -0.75 -14.16 -20.49
N LEU A 155 -0.93 -14.63 -19.25
CA LEU A 155 -1.60 -13.87 -18.19
C LEU A 155 -0.57 -13.11 -17.37
N VAL A 156 -0.78 -11.80 -17.20
CA VAL A 156 0.03 -10.98 -16.28
C VAL A 156 -0.73 -10.82 -14.97
N VAL A 157 -0.16 -11.36 -13.89
CA VAL A 157 -0.61 -11.16 -12.52
C VAL A 157 0.29 -10.13 -11.85
N ARG A 158 -0.31 -9.09 -11.28
CA ARG A 158 0.35 -8.00 -10.57
C ARG A 158 0.07 -8.14 -9.09
N VAL A 159 1.10 -8.42 -8.30
CA VAL A 159 1.00 -8.54 -6.84
C VAL A 159 1.48 -7.24 -6.23
N TYR A 160 0.63 -6.58 -5.45
CA TYR A 160 0.94 -5.33 -4.75
C TYR A 160 1.10 -5.61 -3.26
N CYS A 161 2.09 -4.96 -2.63
CA CYS A 161 2.19 -4.85 -1.18
C CYS A 161 2.15 -3.37 -0.82
N PHE A 162 1.22 -2.93 0.02
CA PHE A 162 0.96 -1.52 0.29
C PHE A 162 0.64 -1.26 1.76
N ASP A 163 0.82 -0.03 2.23
CA ASP A 163 0.49 0.34 3.61
C ASP A 163 -0.98 0.13 3.93
N ASP A 164 -1.28 -0.36 5.14
CA ASP A 164 -2.64 -0.52 5.64
C ASP A 164 -3.30 0.83 5.99
N CYS A 165 -3.65 1.58 4.94
CA CYS A 165 -4.42 2.82 5.00
C CYS A 165 -5.24 3.02 3.72
N GLU A 166 -6.31 3.82 3.81
CA GLU A 166 -7.21 4.07 2.68
C GLU A 166 -6.52 4.75 1.49
N TRP A 167 -5.64 5.72 1.75
CA TRP A 167 -4.94 6.43 0.67
C TRP A 167 -4.09 5.51 -0.20
N SER A 168 -3.32 4.59 0.40
CA SER A 168 -2.49 3.64 -0.35
C SER A 168 -3.36 2.67 -1.16
N PHE A 169 -4.48 2.22 -0.59
CA PHE A 169 -5.46 1.39 -1.28
C PHE A 169 -6.06 2.11 -2.49
N GLU A 170 -6.57 3.34 -2.31
CA GLU A 170 -7.15 4.13 -3.39
C GLU A 170 -6.15 4.43 -4.50
N ARG A 171 -4.89 4.74 -4.15
CA ARG A 171 -3.82 4.98 -5.13
C ARG A 171 -3.53 3.74 -5.98
N MET A 172 -3.47 2.56 -5.36
CA MET A 172 -3.33 1.30 -6.07
C MET A 172 -4.55 1.03 -6.97
N MET A 173 -5.76 1.19 -6.45
CA MET A 173 -7.00 0.98 -7.22
C MET A 173 -7.09 1.90 -8.44
N ARG A 174 -6.75 3.19 -8.31
CA ARG A 174 -6.71 4.13 -9.45
C ARG A 174 -5.71 3.68 -10.52
N THR A 175 -4.60 3.06 -10.13
CA THR A 175 -3.59 2.54 -11.06
C THR A 175 -4.13 1.33 -11.82
N GLU A 176 -4.79 0.40 -11.13
CA GLU A 176 -5.41 -0.78 -11.76
C GLU A 176 -6.59 -0.39 -12.65
N GLN A 177 -7.43 0.56 -12.25
CA GLN A 177 -8.52 1.08 -13.09
C GLN A 177 -8.00 1.67 -14.41
N LYS A 178 -6.93 2.47 -14.37
CA LYS A 178 -6.32 3.06 -15.58
C LYS A 178 -5.72 2.00 -16.52
N THR A 179 -5.30 0.87 -15.98
CA THR A 179 -4.63 -0.21 -16.73
C THR A 179 -5.55 -1.39 -17.03
N GLY A 180 -6.86 -1.28 -16.75
CA GLY A 180 -7.83 -2.35 -17.00
C GLY A 180 -7.62 -3.59 -16.14
N GLY A 181 -7.12 -3.41 -14.92
CA GLY A 181 -6.88 -4.47 -13.96
C GLY A 181 -8.13 -5.05 -13.34
N ARG A 182 -8.11 -6.36 -13.09
CA ARG A 182 -9.18 -7.08 -12.39
C ARG A 182 -8.63 -7.77 -11.15
N LEU A 183 -9.32 -7.56 -10.03
CA LEU A 183 -8.99 -8.20 -8.76
C LEU A 183 -9.02 -9.73 -8.90
N MET A 184 -7.99 -10.40 -8.39
CA MET A 184 -7.80 -11.85 -8.49
C MET A 184 -7.74 -12.54 -7.12
N SER A 185 -7.47 -11.81 -6.03
CA SER A 185 -7.39 -12.34 -4.68
C SER A 185 -8.16 -11.47 -3.67
N PRO A 186 -8.49 -12.00 -2.47
CA PRO A 186 -8.75 -11.15 -1.31
C PRO A 186 -7.52 -10.30 -0.95
N ILE A 187 -7.73 -9.32 -0.08
CA ILE A 187 -6.66 -8.49 0.50
C ILE A 187 -6.23 -9.14 1.81
N GLU A 188 -4.97 -9.56 1.88
CA GLU A 188 -4.40 -10.18 3.08
C GLU A 188 -3.55 -9.19 3.87
N SER A 189 -3.46 -9.37 5.19
CA SER A 189 -2.66 -8.51 6.07
C SER A 189 -1.26 -9.07 6.27
N VAL A 190 -0.25 -8.19 6.23
CA VAL A 190 1.16 -8.54 6.42
C VAL A 190 1.77 -7.60 7.46
N SER A 191 2.50 -8.15 8.43
CA SER A 191 3.33 -7.34 9.34
C SER A 191 4.77 -7.36 8.86
N PHE A 192 5.21 -6.28 8.22
CA PHE A 192 6.55 -6.17 7.65
C PHE A 192 7.52 -5.60 8.67
N SER A 193 8.65 -6.28 8.91
CA SER A 193 9.70 -5.76 9.79
C SER A 193 10.57 -4.73 9.06
N VAL A 194 10.54 -3.48 9.54
CA VAL A 194 11.36 -2.38 9.01
C VAL A 194 12.77 -2.34 9.59
N THR A 195 13.15 -3.36 10.36
CA THR A 195 14.51 -3.53 10.94
C THR A 195 15.15 -4.88 10.61
N SER A 196 14.47 -5.78 9.88
CA SER A 196 15.03 -7.08 9.53
C SER A 196 16.18 -7.00 8.51
N GLY A 197 16.19 -5.95 7.68
CA GLY A 197 17.11 -5.83 6.54
C GLY A 197 16.89 -6.89 5.45
N LYS A 198 15.78 -7.63 5.50
CA LYS A 198 15.49 -8.75 4.58
C LYS A 198 14.39 -8.40 3.59
N ASP A 199 14.58 -8.84 2.35
CA ASP A 199 13.55 -8.83 1.32
C ASP A 199 12.43 -9.81 1.68
N VAL A 200 11.25 -9.62 1.07
CA VAL A 200 10.12 -10.55 1.18
C VAL A 200 10.01 -11.35 -0.11
N ASP A 201 10.42 -12.61 -0.06
CA ASP A 201 10.39 -13.52 -1.21
C ASP A 201 8.97 -14.01 -1.51
N ILE A 202 8.64 -14.12 -2.79
CA ILE A 202 7.34 -14.62 -3.26
C ILE A 202 7.53 -16.00 -3.88
N SER A 203 6.98 -17.03 -3.24
CA SER A 203 6.95 -18.38 -3.79
C SER A 203 5.60 -18.63 -4.47
N VAL A 204 5.62 -19.16 -5.68
CA VAL A 204 4.39 -19.53 -6.41
C VAL A 204 4.20 -21.03 -6.36
N LYS A 205 3.06 -21.47 -5.85
CA LYS A 205 2.64 -22.87 -5.70
C LYS A 205 1.35 -23.13 -6.47
N ASN A 206 1.06 -24.40 -6.73
CA ASN A 206 -0.23 -24.88 -7.24
C ASN A 206 -0.73 -24.22 -8.54
N LEU A 207 0.03 -24.37 -9.63
CA LEU A 207 -0.29 -23.85 -10.97
C LEU A 207 -0.96 -24.92 -11.86
N ALA A 208 -2.20 -25.31 -11.53
CA ALA A 208 -2.88 -26.38 -12.27
C ALA A 208 -3.07 -26.06 -13.78
N GLY A 209 -2.19 -26.60 -14.63
CA GLY A 209 -2.22 -26.41 -16.10
C GLY A 209 -1.56 -25.12 -16.60
N TRP A 210 -0.88 -24.39 -15.72
CA TRP A 210 -0.15 -23.16 -16.04
C TRP A 210 1.31 -23.29 -15.61
N GLN A 211 2.19 -22.51 -16.22
CA GLN A 211 3.58 -22.36 -15.80
C GLN A 211 3.92 -20.88 -15.68
N MET A 212 4.79 -20.56 -14.73
CA MET A 212 5.37 -19.23 -14.65
C MET A 212 6.47 -19.09 -15.71
N LYS A 213 6.28 -18.17 -16.65
CA LYS A 213 7.22 -17.88 -17.74
C LYS A 213 8.27 -16.86 -17.31
N LYS A 214 7.85 -15.85 -16.55
CA LYS A 214 8.70 -14.73 -16.11
C LYS A 214 8.17 -14.15 -14.81
N ALA A 215 9.07 -13.68 -13.96
CA ALA A 215 8.76 -12.83 -12.81
C ALA A 215 9.66 -11.59 -12.84
N SER A 216 9.12 -10.43 -12.46
CA SER A 216 9.88 -9.19 -12.40
C SER A 216 9.31 -8.24 -11.33
N PRO A 217 9.97 -8.14 -10.17
CA PRO A 217 10.79 -9.18 -9.51
C PRO A 217 9.92 -10.32 -8.91
N LEU A 218 10.55 -11.35 -8.34
CA LEU A 218 9.89 -12.41 -7.55
C LEU A 218 10.04 -12.19 -6.04
N LYS A 219 10.11 -10.92 -5.63
CA LYS A 219 10.29 -10.49 -4.24
C LYS A 219 9.92 -9.02 -4.10
N PHE A 220 9.48 -8.61 -2.92
CA PHE A 220 9.46 -7.21 -2.56
C PHE A 220 10.78 -6.86 -1.85
N SER A 221 11.53 -5.91 -2.40
CA SER A 221 12.76 -5.46 -1.75
C SER A 221 12.45 -4.78 -0.41
N TYR A 222 13.32 -4.98 0.57
CA TYR A 222 13.26 -4.34 1.88
C TYR A 222 13.09 -2.82 1.77
N GLU A 223 13.88 -2.16 0.93
CA GLU A 223 13.84 -0.70 0.75
C GLU A 223 12.52 -0.21 0.15
N SER A 224 11.94 -0.95 -0.81
CA SER A 224 10.66 -0.55 -1.39
C SER A 224 9.51 -0.68 -0.39
N LEU A 225 9.54 -1.68 0.49
CA LEU A 225 8.55 -1.85 1.56
C LEU A 225 8.68 -0.77 2.64
N ARG A 226 9.91 -0.37 3.02
CA ARG A 226 10.13 0.78 3.90
C ARG A 226 9.54 2.07 3.30
N ASN A 227 9.75 2.27 1.99
CA ASN A 227 9.36 3.48 1.27
C ASN A 227 7.97 3.41 0.59
N SER A 228 7.09 2.49 1.02
CA SER A 228 5.87 2.14 0.29
C SER A 228 4.83 3.26 0.15
N PHE A 229 4.87 4.29 1.01
CA PHE A 229 4.02 5.48 0.86
C PHE A 229 4.40 6.31 -0.37
N ASN A 230 5.68 6.28 -0.76
CA ASN A 230 6.18 7.04 -1.90
C ASN A 230 5.97 6.27 -3.20
N VAL A 231 6.37 5.00 -3.23
CA VAL A 231 6.20 4.12 -4.38
C VAL A 231 5.66 2.79 -3.88
N ILE A 232 4.44 2.44 -4.31
CA ILE A 232 3.80 1.18 -3.90
C ILE A 232 4.56 -0.01 -4.54
N PRO A 233 5.15 -0.91 -3.74
CA PRO A 233 5.80 -2.12 -4.25
C PRO A 233 4.86 -2.99 -5.10
N ARG A 234 5.36 -3.45 -6.24
CA ARG A 234 4.65 -4.32 -7.17
C ARG A 234 5.59 -5.38 -7.77
N CYS A 235 5.08 -6.59 -7.92
CA CYS A 235 5.72 -7.67 -8.67
C CYS A 235 4.82 -8.10 -9.84
N ASP A 236 5.41 -8.24 -11.02
CA ASP A 236 4.70 -8.73 -12.21
C ASP A 236 5.09 -10.18 -12.48
N LEU A 237 4.12 -11.08 -12.42
CA LEU A 237 4.23 -12.51 -12.65
C LEU A 237 3.52 -12.87 -13.96
N VAL A 238 4.23 -13.50 -14.89
CA VAL A 238 3.70 -13.87 -16.20
C VAL A 238 3.48 -15.38 -16.23
N PHE A 239 2.25 -15.80 -16.48
CA PHE A 239 1.85 -17.19 -16.57
C PHE A 239 1.45 -17.57 -17.99
N GLN A 240 1.89 -18.73 -18.43
CA GLN A 240 1.56 -19.30 -19.72
C GLN A 240 0.79 -20.61 -19.52
N ASN A 241 -0.22 -20.85 -20.35
CA ASN A 241 -0.96 -22.09 -20.32
C ASN A 241 -0.11 -23.23 -20.91
N CYS A 242 0.00 -24.36 -20.21
CA CYS A 242 0.81 -25.52 -20.64
C CYS A 242 -0.02 -26.61 -21.31
N ARG A 243 -1.35 -26.53 -21.24
CA ARG A 243 -2.24 -27.60 -21.72
C ARG A 243 -2.57 -27.38 -23.19
N LYS A 244 -2.64 -28.50 -23.94
CA LYS A 244 -3.22 -28.52 -25.30
C LYS A 244 -4.69 -28.11 -25.27
N THR A 245 -5.39 -28.44 -24.18
CA THR A 245 -6.74 -27.95 -23.90
C THR A 245 -6.68 -26.59 -23.23
N LEU A 246 -7.22 -25.59 -23.91
CA LEU A 246 -7.28 -24.23 -23.45
C LEU A 246 -8.03 -24.12 -22.11
N SER A 247 -7.32 -23.78 -21.03
CA SER A 247 -7.96 -23.51 -19.73
C SER A 247 -8.70 -22.18 -19.80
N THR A 248 -9.93 -22.16 -19.29
CA THR A 248 -10.75 -20.95 -19.16
C THR A 248 -10.57 -20.27 -17.81
N SER A 249 -9.76 -20.84 -16.92
CA SER A 249 -9.46 -20.27 -15.62
C SER A 249 -8.02 -20.57 -15.18
N ILE A 250 -7.57 -19.81 -14.19
CA ILE A 250 -6.34 -20.03 -13.46
C ILE A 250 -6.63 -19.98 -11.96
N PHE A 251 -5.91 -20.79 -11.21
CA PHE A 251 -5.77 -20.71 -9.77
C PHE A 251 -4.27 -20.71 -9.46
N VAL A 252 -3.86 -19.86 -8.52
CA VAL A 252 -2.49 -19.70 -8.08
C VAL A 252 -2.47 -19.53 -6.57
N GLU A 253 -1.59 -20.24 -5.90
CA GLU A 253 -1.22 -19.98 -4.52
C GLU A 253 0.11 -19.25 -4.49
N MET A 254 0.17 -18.11 -3.80
CA MET A 254 1.41 -17.34 -3.62
C MET A 254 1.71 -17.26 -2.13
N VAL A 255 2.95 -17.53 -1.75
CA VAL A 255 3.40 -17.48 -0.35
C VAL A 255 4.46 -16.40 -0.23
N LEU A 256 4.20 -15.41 0.62
CA LEU A 256 5.14 -14.35 0.97
C LEU A 256 5.87 -14.76 2.24
N ASN A 257 7.19 -14.91 2.14
CA ASN A 257 8.03 -15.23 3.29
C ASN A 257 8.58 -13.92 3.88
N HIS A 258 8.17 -13.59 5.10
CA HIS A 258 8.56 -12.35 5.76
C HIS A 258 9.05 -12.63 7.19
N GLU A 259 10.34 -12.41 7.42
CA GLU A 259 10.90 -12.53 8.77
C GLU A 259 10.68 -11.26 9.60
N PRO A 260 10.48 -11.38 10.92
CA PRO A 260 10.32 -12.60 11.72
C PRO A 260 8.86 -13.12 11.78
N SER A 261 7.93 -12.47 11.07
CA SER A 261 6.48 -12.64 11.22
C SER A 261 5.90 -13.88 10.52
N GLY A 262 6.72 -14.65 9.80
CA GLY A 262 6.36 -15.95 9.23
C GLY A 262 6.02 -15.89 7.74
N GLU A 263 4.94 -16.54 7.35
CA GLU A 263 4.48 -16.63 5.97
C GLU A 263 3.06 -16.08 5.84
N THR A 264 2.78 -15.37 4.74
CA THR A 264 1.41 -14.98 4.35
C THR A 264 1.07 -15.66 3.03
N THR A 265 -0.04 -16.40 3.00
CA THR A 265 -0.52 -17.08 1.79
C THR A 265 -1.63 -16.29 1.13
N ILE A 266 -1.54 -16.14 -0.20
CA ILE A 266 -2.53 -15.50 -1.06
C ILE A 266 -3.05 -16.53 -2.04
N TYR A 267 -4.37 -16.71 -2.05
CA TYR A 267 -5.05 -17.51 -3.05
C TYR A 267 -5.63 -16.58 -4.13
N ALA A 268 -5.18 -16.76 -5.36
CA ALA A 268 -5.57 -15.94 -6.49
C ALA A 268 -6.26 -16.79 -7.56
N SER A 269 -7.42 -16.35 -8.04
CA SER A 269 -8.15 -17.05 -9.11
C SER A 269 -8.79 -16.07 -10.10
N ALA A 270 -8.81 -16.45 -11.37
CA ALA A 270 -9.38 -15.63 -12.44
C ALA A 270 -9.94 -16.49 -13.56
N SER A 271 -11.07 -16.06 -14.13
CA SER A 271 -11.61 -16.59 -15.38
C SER A 271 -11.08 -15.79 -16.58
N LEU A 272 -10.80 -16.45 -17.69
CA LEU A 272 -10.32 -15.82 -18.92
C LEU A 272 -11.46 -15.53 -19.89
N LYS A 273 -11.29 -14.52 -20.74
CA LYS A 273 -12.25 -14.25 -21.81
C LYS A 273 -12.14 -15.33 -22.88
N LYS A 274 -13.27 -15.97 -23.21
CA LYS A 274 -13.36 -16.89 -24.36
C LYS A 274 -12.94 -16.14 -25.63
N ARG A 275 -12.19 -16.80 -26.52
CA ARG A 275 -11.96 -16.27 -27.87
C ARG A 275 -13.29 -16.24 -28.62
N ILE A 276 -13.61 -15.12 -29.24
CA ILE A 276 -14.75 -15.03 -30.16
C ILE A 276 -14.34 -15.78 -31.43
N LEU A 277 -15.17 -16.72 -31.88
CA LEU A 277 -14.97 -17.46 -33.14
C LEU A 277 -14.83 -16.43 -34.28
N GLY A 278 -13.64 -16.31 -34.86
CA GLY A 278 -13.31 -15.29 -35.87
C GLY A 278 -11.85 -14.81 -35.83
N ASP A 279 -11.11 -15.12 -34.76
CA ASP A 279 -9.69 -14.77 -34.62
C ASP A 279 -8.82 -15.61 -35.59
N PRO A 280 -8.01 -15.01 -36.47
CA PRO A 280 -7.25 -15.72 -37.52
C PRO A 280 -6.28 -16.79 -37.00
N LEU A 281 -5.88 -16.72 -35.73
CA LEU A 281 -5.05 -17.76 -35.07
C LEU A 281 -5.79 -19.09 -34.82
N VAL A 282 -7.13 -19.12 -34.83
CA VAL A 282 -7.91 -20.35 -34.67
C VAL A 282 -7.87 -21.21 -35.94
N ARG A 283 -7.75 -20.59 -37.13
CA ARG A 283 -7.69 -21.30 -38.41
C ARG A 283 -6.40 -22.10 -38.61
N ALA A 284 -5.36 -21.85 -37.82
CA ALA A 284 -4.10 -22.57 -37.91
C ALA A 284 -4.08 -23.90 -37.11
N LEU A 285 -5.15 -24.21 -36.38
CA LEU A 285 -5.22 -25.41 -35.51
C LEU A 285 -6.23 -26.47 -35.98
N ASP A 286 -6.87 -26.29 -37.14
CA ASP A 286 -7.66 -27.34 -37.81
C ASP A 286 -6.87 -27.94 -38.99
N PRO A 287 -6.07 -29.00 -38.79
CA PRO A 287 -5.64 -29.85 -39.88
C PRO A 287 -6.56 -31.06 -39.95
N GLU A 288 -7.81 -30.88 -40.38
CA GLU A 288 -8.63 -32.02 -40.82
C GLU A 288 -9.78 -31.57 -41.72
N LYS A 289 -9.48 -31.46 -43.02
CA LYS A 289 -10.39 -31.95 -44.05
C LYS A 289 -9.58 -32.81 -45.02
N VAL A 290 -9.56 -34.10 -44.68
CA VAL A 290 -9.55 -35.19 -45.65
C VAL A 290 -10.80 -35.04 -46.52
N GLU A 291 -10.67 -35.06 -47.83
CA GLU A 291 -11.65 -35.66 -48.73
C GLU A 291 -11.00 -35.94 -50.09
N GLU A 292 -11.00 -37.25 -50.39
CA GLU A 292 -10.90 -38.00 -51.66
C GLU A 292 -9.78 -37.71 -52.69
#